data_AF-A0A915P5W2-F1
#
_entry.id   AF-A0A915P5W2-F1
#
_cell.length_a   1.000
_cell.length_b   1.000
_cell.length_c   1.000
_cell.angle_alpha   90.00
_cell.angle_beta   90.00
_cell.angle_gamma   90.00
#
_symmetry.space_group_name_H-M   'P 1'
#
loop_
_entity.id
_entity.type
_entity.pdbx_description
1 polymer ?
#
loop_
_entity_poly.entity_id
_entity_poly.type
_entity_poly.pdbx_seq_one_letter_code
_entity_poly.pdbx_strand_id
1 'polypeptide(L)'
;MLLRKKLKNAVSAKSEIEKIKGLGEDCKLSKQELIKRAIHVLLTTRDEGSTGHRIEMGWIGEDSNNGFEQIDQSEISKLEKQVSKEIEEEDD
;
A
#
# COMPACT_ATOMS: atom_id res chain seq x y z
N MET A 1 19.49 -15.45 8.88
CA MET A 1 19.44 -14.49 7.76
C MET A 1 18.04 -13.90 7.56
N LEU A 2 16.98 -14.71 7.57
CA LEU A 2 15.56 -14.30 7.40
C LEU A 2 15.07 -13.20 8.37
N LEU A 3 15.48 -13.23 9.64
CA LEU A 3 15.03 -12.25 10.65
C LEU A 3 15.46 -10.81 10.32
N ARG A 4 16.69 -10.64 9.81
CA ARG A 4 17.24 -9.32 9.45
C ARG A 4 16.54 -8.72 8.24
N LYS A 5 16.12 -9.56 7.30
CA LYS A 5 15.39 -9.15 6.09
C LYS A 5 13.98 -8.64 6.42
N LYS A 6 13.25 -9.35 7.28
CA LYS A 6 11.92 -8.91 7.77
C LYS A 6 11.97 -7.56 8.49
N LEU A 7 13.00 -7.35 9.31
CA LEU A 7 13.19 -6.09 10.03
C LEU A 7 13.47 -4.91 9.06
N LYS A 8 14.27 -5.15 8.01
CA LYS A 8 14.55 -4.14 6.97
C LYS A 8 13.27 -3.68 6.27
N ASN A 9 12.44 -4.62 5.81
CA ASN A 9 11.22 -4.30 5.05
C ASN A 9 10.20 -3.55 5.96
N ALA A 10 10.12 -3.91 7.24
CA ALA A 10 9.27 -3.21 8.20
C ALA A 10 9.71 -1.76 8.44
N VAL A 11 11.02 -1.49 8.50
CA VAL A 11 11.56 -0.13 8.64
C VAL A 11 11.27 0.70 7.38
N SER A 12 11.46 0.13 6.19
CA SER A 12 11.12 0.80 4.93
C SER A 12 9.62 1.14 4.84
N ALA A 13 8.75 0.19 5.18
CA ALA A 13 7.30 0.41 5.17
C ALA A 13 6.88 1.53 6.13
N LYS A 14 7.49 1.56 7.33
CA LYS A 14 7.25 2.64 8.29
C LYS A 14 7.64 4.01 7.73
N SER A 15 8.79 4.12 7.05
CA SER A 15 9.24 5.37 6.46
C SER A 15 8.28 5.88 5.38
N GLU A 16 7.77 5.00 4.51
CA GLU A 16 6.77 5.39 3.50
C GLU A 16 5.44 5.83 4.14
N ILE A 17 5.01 5.19 5.23
CA ILE A 17 3.83 5.60 6.00
C ILE A 17 4.03 6.98 6.65
N GLU A 18 5.25 7.30 7.11
CA GLU A 18 5.55 8.61 7.68
C GLU A 18 5.48 9.74 6.64
N LYS A 19 5.89 9.50 5.39
CA LYS A 19 5.69 10.45 4.28
C LYS A 19 4.21 10.76 4.05
N ILE A 20 3.34 9.75 4.18
CA ILE A 20 1.89 9.90 4.08
C ILE A 20 1.33 10.77 5.22
N LYS A 21 1.80 10.57 6.45
CA LYS A 21 1.40 11.37 7.62
C LYS A 21 1.88 12.82 7.55
N GLY A 22 2.98 13.08 6.87
CA GLY A 22 3.52 14.43 6.65
C GLY A 22 2.65 15.35 5.79
N LEU A 23 1.60 14.82 5.14
CA LEU A 23 0.65 15.58 4.31
C LEU A 23 -0.44 16.32 5.11
N GLY A 24 -0.37 16.30 6.46
CA GLY A 24 -1.22 17.07 7.37
C GLY A 24 -2.43 16.32 7.90
N GLU A 25 -2.88 16.67 9.11
CA GLU A 25 -4.03 16.08 9.83
C GLU A 25 -5.38 16.30 9.12
N ASP A 26 -5.43 17.23 8.15
CA ASP A 26 -6.62 17.58 7.36
C ASP A 26 -6.73 16.85 6.01
N CYS A 27 -5.83 15.90 5.72
CA CYS A 27 -5.82 15.22 4.43
C CYS A 27 -7.03 14.27 4.30
N LYS A 28 -8.16 14.82 3.82
CA LYS A 28 -9.38 14.08 3.43
C LYS A 28 -9.10 13.24 2.19
N LEU A 29 -8.28 12.22 2.34
CA LEU A 29 -8.04 11.24 1.28
C LEU A 29 -9.25 10.32 1.20
N SER A 30 -9.67 10.03 -0.04
CA SER A 30 -10.69 9.03 -0.27
C SER A 30 -10.17 7.63 0.12
N LYS A 31 -11.10 6.72 0.43
CA LYS A 31 -10.81 5.28 0.61
C LYS A 31 -9.89 4.74 -0.50
N GLN A 32 -10.21 5.08 -1.76
CA GLN A 32 -9.43 4.63 -2.92
C GLN A 32 -7.98 5.17 -2.91
N GLU A 33 -7.76 6.43 -2.55
CA GLU A 33 -6.40 7.00 -2.47
C GLU A 33 -5.59 6.39 -1.31
N LEU A 34 -6.25 6.07 -0.20
CA LEU A 34 -5.61 5.35 0.90
C LEU A 34 -5.24 3.92 0.51
N ILE A 35 -6.10 3.23 -0.26
CA ILE A 35 -5.81 1.90 -0.81
C ILE A 35 -4.60 1.97 -1.75
N LYS A 36 -4.56 2.91 -2.70
CA LYS A 36 -3.41 3.09 -3.61
C LYS A 36 -2.11 3.34 -2.85
N ARG A 37 -2.14 4.17 -1.81
CA ARG A 37 -0.96 4.42 -0.97
C ARG A 37 -0.51 3.19 -0.20
N ALA A 38 -1.45 2.40 0.33
CA ALA A 38 -1.11 1.12 0.96
C ALA A 38 -0.45 0.16 -0.06
N ILE A 39 -0.96 0.11 -1.29
CA ILE A 39 -0.36 -0.67 -2.38
C ILE A 39 1.05 -0.17 -2.70
N HIS A 40 1.24 1.15 -2.82
CA HIS A 40 2.55 1.75 -3.08
C HIS A 40 3.59 1.34 -2.03
N VAL A 41 3.23 1.40 -0.75
CA VAL A 41 4.10 0.93 0.35
C VAL A 41 4.48 -0.53 0.15
N LEU A 42 3.53 -1.41 -0.21
CA LEU A 42 3.82 -2.83 -0.43
C LEU A 42 4.73 -3.07 -1.65
N LEU A 43 4.53 -2.31 -2.73
CA LEU A 43 5.31 -2.44 -3.96
C LEU A 43 6.74 -1.90 -3.84
N THR A 44 6.95 -0.85 -3.04
CA THR A 44 8.27 -0.23 -2.82
C THR A 44 9.10 -0.90 -1.73
N THR A 45 8.45 -1.62 -0.81
CA THR A 45 9.13 -2.31 0.30
C THR A 45 9.42 -3.78 0.02
N ARG A 46 8.89 -4.32 -1.08
CA ARG A 46 9.22 -5.66 -1.53
C ARG A 46 10.66 -5.72 -2.05
N ASP A 47 11.29 -6.87 -1.88
CA ASP A 47 12.60 -7.07 -2.48
C ASP A 47 12.48 -7.28 -3.99
N GLU A 48 13.40 -6.68 -4.74
CA GLU A 48 13.59 -6.95 -6.16
C GLU A 48 13.71 -8.45 -6.42
N GLY A 49 12.97 -8.96 -7.43
CA GLY A 49 12.96 -10.37 -7.80
C GLY A 49 12.02 -11.27 -6.99
N SER A 50 11.26 -10.71 -6.05
CA SER A 50 10.17 -11.43 -5.38
C SER A 50 8.98 -11.59 -6.36
N THR A 51 8.62 -12.83 -6.69
CA THR A 51 7.54 -13.16 -7.64
C THR A 51 6.46 -14.04 -6.99
N GLY A 52 5.25 -14.01 -7.54
CA GLY A 52 4.14 -14.86 -7.09
C GLY A 52 3.39 -14.35 -5.84
N HIS A 53 3.46 -13.06 -5.56
CA HIS A 53 2.73 -12.44 -4.45
C HIS A 53 1.32 -12.03 -4.87
N ARG A 54 0.42 -12.00 -3.90
CA ARG A 54 -0.92 -11.45 -4.04
C ARG A 54 -1.15 -10.46 -2.92
N ILE A 55 -1.56 -9.25 -3.27
CA ILE A 55 -2.00 -8.26 -2.30
C ILE A 55 -3.43 -8.58 -1.89
N GLU A 56 -3.66 -8.65 -0.58
CA GLU A 56 -4.98 -8.81 0.04
C GLU A 56 -5.22 -7.63 0.99
N MET A 57 -6.42 -7.06 0.95
CA MET A 57 -6.77 -5.88 1.72
C MET A 57 -8.19 -5.95 2.28
N GLY A 58 -8.38 -5.30 3.41
CA GLY A 58 -9.69 -5.07 4.02
C GLY A 58 -9.76 -3.65 4.57
N TRP A 59 -10.97 -3.16 4.72
CA TRP A 59 -11.27 -1.80 5.15
C TRP A 59 -12.13 -1.81 6.40
N ILE A 60 -11.85 -0.86 7.30
CA ILE A 60 -12.71 -0.51 8.43
C ILE A 60 -12.76 1.02 8.46
N GLY A 61 -13.96 1.59 8.35
CA GLY A 61 -14.17 3.03 8.44
C GLY A 61 -15.64 3.42 8.30
N GLU A 62 -15.91 4.72 8.16
CA GLU A 62 -17.27 5.23 7.99
C GLU A 62 -17.96 4.60 6.77
N ASP A 63 -17.23 4.44 5.65
CA ASP A 63 -17.72 3.80 4.42
C ASP A 63 -18.20 2.36 4.61
N SER A 64 -17.69 1.65 5.63
CA SER A 64 -18.08 0.28 5.96
C SER A 64 -18.97 0.20 7.21
N ASN A 65 -19.59 1.31 7.62
CA ASN A 65 -20.37 1.42 8.87
C ASN A 65 -19.59 0.95 10.10
N ASN A 66 -18.28 1.22 10.15
CA ASN A 66 -17.34 0.72 11.16
C ASN A 66 -17.24 -0.82 11.25
N GLY A 67 -17.77 -1.55 10.26
CA GLY A 67 -17.61 -2.98 10.09
C GLY A 67 -16.38 -3.31 9.24
N PHE A 68 -15.91 -4.56 9.33
CA PHE A 68 -14.90 -5.08 8.41
C PHE A 68 -15.53 -5.35 7.04
N GLU A 69 -14.90 -4.83 6.00
CA GLU A 69 -15.23 -5.10 4.61
C GLU A 69 -13.99 -5.63 3.89
N GLN A 70 -14.09 -6.80 3.29
CA GLN A 70 -13.03 -7.30 2.40
C GLN A 70 -13.10 -6.53 1.08
N ILE A 71 -11.95 -6.02 0.61
CA ILE A 71 -11.89 -5.34 -0.68
C ILE A 71 -11.77 -6.39 -1.78
N ASP A 72 -12.54 -6.23 -2.84
CA ASP A 72 -12.56 -7.16 -3.97
C ASP A 72 -11.19 -7.27 -4.64
N GLN A 73 -10.77 -8.50 -4.93
CA GLN A 73 -9.45 -8.73 -5.53
C GLN A 73 -9.30 -8.05 -6.90
N SER A 74 -10.38 -7.97 -7.67
CA SER A 74 -10.39 -7.30 -8.98
C SER A 74 -10.09 -5.81 -8.86
N GLU A 75 -10.59 -5.16 -7.80
CA GLU A 75 -10.30 -3.76 -7.49
C GLU A 75 -8.83 -3.60 -7.09
N ILE A 76 -8.35 -4.44 -6.16
CA ILE A 76 -6.94 -4.43 -5.73
C ILE A 76 -6.02 -4.59 -6.94
N SER A 77 -6.27 -5.58 -7.80
CA SER A 77 -5.44 -5.83 -8.99
C SER A 77 -5.50 -4.70 -10.02
N LYS A 78 -6.61 -3.95 -10.11
CA LYS A 78 -6.70 -2.77 -10.97
C LYS A 78 -5.83 -1.63 -10.41
N LEU A 79 -5.94 -1.37 -9.10
CA LEU A 79 -5.17 -0.33 -8.44
C LEU A 79 -3.68 -0.67 -8.37
N GLU A 80 -3.32 -1.93 -8.19
CA GLU A 80 -1.93 -2.42 -8.25
C GLU A 80 -1.28 -2.11 -9.59
N LYS A 81 -1.97 -2.40 -10.70
CA LYS A 81 -1.46 -2.04 -12.04
C LYS A 81 -1.28 -0.55 -12.22
N GLN A 82 -2.21 0.25 -11.70
CA GLN A 82 -2.12 1.70 -11.76
C GLN A 82 -0.90 2.21 -10.99
N VAL A 83 -0.75 1.82 -9.72
CA VAL A 83 0.35 2.27 -8.86
C VAL A 83 1.70 1.76 -9.36
N SER A 84 1.78 0.53 -9.89
CA SER A 84 3.02 0.02 -10.49
C SER A 84 3.49 0.89 -11.65
N LYS A 85 2.55 1.34 -12.50
CA LYS A 85 2.87 2.24 -13.62
C LYS A 85 3.29 3.63 -13.15
N GLU A 86 2.66 4.14 -12.10
CA GLU A 86 3.04 5.43 -11.49
C GLU A 86 4.47 5.38 -10.91
N ILE A 87 4.84 4.28 -10.24
CA ILE A 87 6.22 4.08 -9.73
C ILE A 87 7.22 4.00 -10.89
N GLU A 88 6.90 3.24 -11.94
CA GLU A 88 7.77 3.14 -13.13
C GLU A 88 7.99 4.50 -13.82
N GLU A 89 6.98 5.38 -13.83
CA GLU A 89 7.07 6.72 -14.42
C GLU A 89 7.79 7.74 -13.52
N GLU A 90 7.88 7.52 -12.22
CA GLU A 90 8.63 8.37 -11.28
C GLU A 90 10.15 8.07 -11.27
N ASP A 91 10.55 6.87 -11.69
CA ASP A 91 11.96 6.43 -11.74
C ASP A 91 12.69 6.81 -13.06
N ASP A 92 11.97 7.35 -14.06
CA ASP A 92 12.47 7.83 -15.37
C ASP A 92 12.79 9.33 -15.39
#